data_AF-A0A0H5RFP8-F1
#
_entry.id   AF-A0A0H5RFP8-F1
#
_cell.length_a   1.000
_cell.length_b   1.000
_cell.length_c   1.000
_cell.angle_alpha   90.00
_cell.angle_beta   90.00
_cell.angle_gamma   90.00
#
_symmetry.space_group_name_H-M   'P 1'
#
loop_
_entity.id
_entity.type
_entity.pdbx_description
1 polymer ?
#
loop_
_entity_poly.entity_id
_entity_poly.type
_entity_poly.pdbx_seq_one_letter_code
_entity_poly.pdbx_strand_id
1 'polypeptide(L)'
;LSVTIPLKEKIHSLVDRVTDVAKKIGAINTLFRDPENPSALVGDNTDWIGIVRALETVNMELLPETAALVLGAGGTAKAAIFGLCSMGFDSSNVFVYNRTTE
;
A
#
# COMPACT_ATOMS: atom_id res chain seq x y z
N LEU A 1 9.68 -9.15 -9.96
CA LEU A 1 10.15 -9.79 -8.71
C LEU A 1 9.31 -9.26 -7.56
N SER A 2 8.86 -10.12 -6.64
CA SER A 2 8.09 -9.69 -5.47
C SER A 2 8.99 -9.48 -4.26
N VAL A 3 8.65 -8.49 -3.43
CA VAL A 3 9.36 -8.13 -2.20
C VAL A 3 8.40 -8.31 -1.03
N THR A 4 8.86 -8.95 0.05
CA THR A 4 8.04 -9.25 1.22
C THR A 4 8.71 -8.82 2.53
N ILE A 5 8.05 -9.06 3.66
CA ILE A 5 8.55 -8.75 5.00
C ILE A 5 9.96 -9.37 5.19
N PRO A 6 10.91 -8.64 5.80
CA PRO A 6 10.82 -7.28 6.35
C PRO A 6 11.33 -6.19 5.39
N LEU A 7 11.42 -6.47 4.08
CA LEU A 7 12.20 -5.66 3.14
C LEU A 7 11.40 -4.60 2.39
N LYS A 8 10.06 -4.63 2.45
CA LYS A 8 9.19 -3.72 1.68
C LYS A 8 9.51 -2.23 1.88
N GLU A 9 9.94 -1.85 3.08
CA GLU A 9 10.26 -0.45 3.43
C GLU A 9 11.75 -0.13 3.32
N LYS A 10 12.61 -1.15 3.17
CA LYS A 10 14.07 -0.99 3.15
C LYS A 10 14.66 -0.96 1.75
N ILE A 11 13.89 -1.40 0.74
CA ILE A 11 14.38 -1.58 -0.62
C ILE A 11 14.41 -0.30 -1.47
N HIS A 12 13.90 0.83 -0.97
CA HIS A 12 13.83 2.09 -1.71
C HIS A 12 15.19 2.57 -2.26
N SER A 13 16.30 2.27 -1.57
CA SER A 13 17.65 2.64 -2.03
C SER A 13 18.27 1.69 -3.07
N LEU A 14 17.60 0.57 -3.36
CA LEU A 14 18.08 -0.49 -4.26
C LEU A 14 17.36 -0.48 -5.61
N VAL A 15 16.51 0.51 -5.86
CA VAL A 15 15.78 0.70 -7.12
C VAL A 15 16.15 2.05 -7.72
N ASP A 16 16.15 2.14 -9.04
CA ASP A 16 16.47 3.37 -9.76
C ASP A 16 15.30 4.36 -9.74
N ARG A 17 14.07 3.84 -9.71
CA ARG A 17 12.84 4.64 -9.67
C ARG A 17 11.79 3.99 -8.77
N VAL A 18 10.97 4.82 -8.14
CA VAL A 18 9.79 4.38 -7.38
C VAL A 18 8.56 5.03 -8.01
N THR A 19 7.48 4.28 -8.18
CA THR A 19 6.20 4.82 -8.66
C THR A 19 5.62 5.80 -7.63
N ASP A 20 4.77 6.73 -8.07
CA ASP A 20 4.19 7.71 -7.15
C ASP A 20 3.26 7.07 -6.12
N VAL A 21 2.61 5.97 -6.48
CA VAL A 21 1.78 5.19 -5.54
C VAL A 21 2.66 4.53 -4.47
N ALA A 22 3.76 3.87 -4.85
CA ALA A 22 4.67 3.27 -3.88
C ALA A 22 5.39 4.30 -3.01
N LYS A 23 5.67 5.51 -3.52
CA LYS A 23 6.17 6.64 -2.71
C LYS A 23 5.14 7.08 -1.67
N LYS A 24 3.87 7.26 -2.07
CA LYS A 24 2.78 7.62 -1.15
C LYS A 24 2.56 6.57 -0.06
N ILE A 25 2.61 5.29 -0.44
CA ILE A 25 2.49 4.18 0.51
C ILE A 25 3.75 4.06 1.39
N GLY A 26 4.91 4.44 0.87
CA GLY A 26 6.19 4.28 1.57
C GLY A 26 6.71 2.84 1.62
N ALA A 27 6.18 1.94 0.80
CA ALA A 27 6.58 0.53 0.76
C ALA A 27 6.51 -0.02 -0.67
N ILE A 28 7.45 -0.90 -1.02
CA ILE A 28 7.57 -1.55 -2.33
C ILE A 28 7.36 -3.06 -2.15
N ASN A 29 6.41 -3.65 -2.86
CA ASN A 29 6.19 -5.11 -2.89
C ASN A 29 6.49 -5.71 -4.28
N THR A 30 6.63 -4.89 -5.32
CA THR A 30 6.73 -5.32 -6.72
C THR A 30 7.87 -4.58 -7.39
N LEU A 31 8.76 -5.33 -8.04
CA LEU A 31 9.86 -4.81 -8.83
C LEU A 31 9.71 -5.25 -10.29
N PHE A 32 9.91 -4.32 -11.21
CA PHE A 32 9.91 -4.59 -12.64
C PHE A 32 10.97 -3.75 -13.35
N ARG A 33 11.29 -4.14 -14.58
CA ARG A 33 12.24 -3.44 -15.44
C ARG A 33 11.51 -2.33 -16.18
N ASP A 34 12.09 -1.15 -16.25
CA ASP A 34 11.44 -0.03 -16.96
C ASP A 34 11.23 -0.40 -18.45
N PRO A 35 10.01 -0.28 -18.99
CA PRO A 35 9.73 -0.59 -20.39
C PRO A 35 10.53 0.26 -21.39
N GLU A 36 10.84 1.51 -21.03
CA GLU A 36 11.60 2.44 -21.87
C GLU A 36 13.11 2.33 -21.62
N ASN A 37 13.51 1.88 -20.42
CA ASN A 37 14.90 1.62 -20.06
C ASN A 37 15.07 0.29 -19.30
N PRO A 38 15.27 -0.84 -20.01
CA PRO A 38 15.40 -2.15 -19.37
C PRO A 38 16.57 -2.29 -18.39
N SER A 39 17.54 -1.36 -18.36
CA SER A 39 18.60 -1.38 -17.34
C SER A 39 18.12 -0.88 -15.98
N ALA A 40 17.08 -0.03 -15.95
CA ALA A 40 16.52 0.55 -14.75
C ALA A 40 15.54 -0.43 -14.06
N LEU A 41 15.63 -0.50 -12.74
CA LEU A 41 14.74 -1.25 -11.86
C LEU A 41 13.74 -0.28 -11.20
N VAL A 42 12.45 -0.55 -11.39
CA VAL A 42 11.35 0.26 -10.85
C VAL A 42 10.68 -0.49 -9.71
N GLY A 43 10.51 0.20 -8.58
CA GLY A 43 9.76 -0.27 -7.43
C GLY A 43 8.32 0.25 -7.41
N ASP A 44 7.38 -0.64 -7.14
CA ASP A 44 5.96 -0.37 -7.06
C ASP A 44 5.29 -1.12 -5.89
N ASN A 45 4.04 -0.77 -5.59
CA ASN A 45 3.21 -1.43 -4.60
C ASN A 45 1.88 -1.84 -5.23
N THR A 46 1.61 -3.14 -5.24
CA THR A 46 0.39 -3.73 -5.77
C THR A 46 -0.51 -4.31 -4.69
N ASP A 47 -0.08 -4.31 -3.41
CA ASP A 47 -0.88 -4.84 -2.30
C ASP A 47 -2.20 -4.07 -2.18
N TRP A 48 -2.18 -2.74 -2.34
CA TRP A 48 -3.38 -1.91 -2.23
C TRP A 48 -4.44 -2.29 -3.27
N ILE A 49 -4.03 -2.67 -4.49
CA ILE A 49 -4.94 -3.12 -5.55
C ILE A 49 -5.65 -4.40 -5.11
N GLY A 50 -4.90 -5.35 -4.54
CA GLY A 50 -5.47 -6.60 -4.03
C GLY A 50 -6.46 -6.38 -2.90
N ILE A 51 -6.15 -5.46 -1.98
CA ILE A 51 -7.00 -5.10 -0.85
C ILE A 51 -8.30 -4.45 -1.33
N VAL A 52 -8.21 -3.45 -2.21
CA VAL A 52 -9.38 -2.77 -2.79
C VAL A 52 -10.29 -3.77 -3.50
N ARG A 53 -9.72 -4.59 -4.39
CA ARG A 53 -10.48 -5.61 -5.13
C ARG A 53 -11.16 -6.61 -4.20
N ALA A 54 -10.51 -7.02 -3.11
CA ALA A 54 -11.11 -7.93 -2.15
C ALA A 54 -12.31 -7.27 -1.44
N LEU A 55 -12.18 -6.01 -1.02
CA LEU A 55 -13.25 -5.27 -0.35
C LEU A 55 -14.44 -4.96 -1.28
N GLU A 56 -14.18 -4.68 -2.56
CA GLU A 56 -15.22 -4.47 -3.57
C GLU A 56 -16.16 -5.68 -3.70
N THR A 57 -15.68 -6.91 -3.45
CA THR A 57 -16.53 -8.11 -3.50
C THR A 57 -17.62 -8.17 -2.42
N VAL A 58 -17.49 -7.37 -1.36
CA VAL A 58 -18.42 -7.34 -0.23
C VAL A 58 -19.62 -6.43 -0.51
N ASN A 59 -19.62 -5.67 -1.63
CA ASN A 59 -20.69 -4.74 -2.02
C ASN A 59 -21.15 -3.81 -0.88
N MET A 60 -20.18 -3.28 -0.13
CA MET A 60 -20.44 -2.38 1.00
C MET A 60 -20.77 -0.97 0.51
N GLU A 61 -21.79 -0.36 1.10
CA GLU A 61 -22.07 1.07 0.94
C GLU A 61 -21.21 1.90 1.91
N LEU A 62 -20.53 2.92 1.39
CA LEU A 62 -19.73 3.85 2.18
C LEU A 62 -20.59 5.03 2.61
N LEU A 63 -21.06 5.00 3.85
CA LEU A 63 -21.71 6.12 4.51
C LEU A 63 -20.65 7.03 5.17
N PRO A 64 -20.97 8.31 5.45
CA PRO A 64 -20.03 9.23 6.11
C PRO A 64 -19.45 8.72 7.43
N GLU A 65 -20.22 7.92 8.18
CA GLU A 65 -19.83 7.30 9.45
C GLU A 65 -19.13 5.94 9.31
N THR A 66 -18.98 5.42 8.09
CA THR A 66 -18.29 4.14 7.87
C THR A 66 -16.83 4.27 8.28
N ALA A 67 -16.40 3.38 9.17
CA ALA A 67 -15.04 3.36 9.70
C ALA A 67 -14.30 2.08 9.29
N ALA A 68 -12.98 2.19 9.21
CA ALA A 68 -12.08 1.06 8.98
C ALA A 68 -11.05 0.98 10.10
N LEU A 69 -10.68 -0.24 10.47
CA LEU A 69 -9.58 -0.51 11.40
C LEU A 69 -8.51 -1.35 10.69
N VAL A 70 -7.29 -0.82 10.65
CA VAL A 70 -6.10 -1.52 10.15
C VAL A 70 -5.28 -2.01 11.34
N LEU A 71 -5.03 -3.32 11.38
CA LEU A 71 -4.19 -3.94 12.40
C LEU A 71 -2.76 -4.11 11.89
N GLY A 72 -1.80 -3.47 12.57
CA GLY A 72 -0.38 -3.42 12.22
C GLY A 72 0.06 -2.10 11.59
N ALA A 73 1.37 -1.90 11.50
CA ALA A 73 1.98 -0.64 11.02
C ALA A 73 3.07 -0.83 9.93
N GLY A 74 3.21 -2.05 9.38
CA GLY A 74 4.20 -2.34 8.33
C GLY A 74 3.74 -1.99 6.91
N GLY A 75 4.58 -2.28 5.92
CA GLY A 75 4.31 -1.95 4.51
C GLY A 75 2.95 -2.41 3.95
N THR A 76 2.43 -3.58 4.34
CA THR A 76 1.08 -4.00 3.92
C THR A 76 -0.02 -3.18 4.59
N ALA A 77 0.15 -2.80 5.86
CA ALA A 77 -0.80 -1.94 6.57
C ALA A 77 -0.86 -0.54 5.92
N LYS A 78 0.29 0.01 5.54
CA LYS A 78 0.37 1.26 4.77
C LYS A 78 -0.37 1.17 3.43
N ALA A 79 -0.21 0.05 2.71
CA ALA A 79 -0.96 -0.20 1.49
C ALA A 79 -2.48 -0.36 1.73
N ALA A 80 -2.88 -0.96 2.85
CA ALA A 80 -4.29 -1.06 3.24
C ALA A 80 -4.92 0.32 3.49
N ILE A 81 -4.24 1.19 4.24
CA ILE A 81 -4.69 2.56 4.51
C ILE A 81 -4.83 3.33 3.19
N PHE A 82 -3.84 3.25 2.31
CA PHE A 82 -3.91 3.87 0.99
C PHE A 82 -5.10 3.35 0.16
N GLY A 83 -5.32 2.03 0.16
CA GLY A 83 -6.45 1.40 -0.51
C GLY A 83 -7.79 1.89 0.01
N LEU A 84 -7.98 1.93 1.33
CA LEU A 84 -9.20 2.43 1.98
C LEU A 84 -9.47 3.90 1.60
N CYS A 85 -8.48 4.78 1.71
CA CYS A 85 -8.65 6.18 1.30
C CYS A 85 -8.95 6.30 -0.21
N SER A 86 -8.35 5.45 -1.04
CA SER A 86 -8.63 5.42 -2.49
C SER A 86 -10.05 4.98 -2.83
N MET A 87 -10.67 4.18 -1.97
CA MET A 87 -12.08 3.78 -2.08
C MET A 87 -13.06 4.87 -1.62
N GLY A 88 -12.58 5.98 -1.04
CA GLY A 88 -13.40 7.10 -0.58
C GLY A 88 -13.70 7.11 0.92
N PHE A 89 -13.04 6.28 1.73
CA PHE A 89 -13.08 6.45 3.18
C PHE A 89 -12.50 7.80 3.57
N ASP A 90 -13.16 8.50 4.50
CA ASP A 90 -12.55 9.64 5.17
C ASP A 90 -11.37 9.17 6.01
N SER A 91 -10.22 9.82 5.83
CA SER A 91 -9.02 9.58 6.63
C SER A 91 -9.25 9.72 8.14
N SER A 92 -10.21 10.54 8.58
CA SER A 92 -10.56 10.66 10.01
C SER A 92 -11.22 9.40 10.58
N ASN A 93 -11.73 8.52 9.70
CA ASN A 93 -12.43 7.29 10.05
C ASN A 93 -11.60 6.03 9.73
N VAL A 94 -10.33 6.18 9.37
CA VAL A 94 -9.38 5.08 9.21
C VAL A 94 -8.46 5.00 10.42
N PHE A 95 -8.74 4.04 11.30
CA PHE A 95 -8.00 3.83 12.53
C PHE A 95 -6.88 2.81 12.33
N VAL A 96 -5.77 2.99 13.04
CA VAL A 96 -4.65 2.06 13.06
C VAL A 96 -4.44 1.57 14.48
N TYR A 97 -4.35 0.25 14.64
CA TYR A 97 -3.95 -0.36 15.91
C TYR A 97 -2.68 -1.16 15.71
N ASN A 98 -1.68 -0.89 16.55
CA ASN A 98 -0.40 -1.57 16.53
C ASN A 98 0.03 -1.88 17.96
N ARG A 99 0.93 -2.86 18.14
CA ARG A 99 1.39 -3.29 19.48
C ARG A 99 2.02 -2.14 20.27
N THR A 100 2.69 -1.22 19.58
CA THR A 100 3.39 -0.06 20.13
C THR A 100 3.09 1.17 19.28
N THR A 101 3.21 2.35 19.89
CA THR A 101 3.10 3.65 19.18
C THR A 101 4.35 3.99 18.39
N GLU A 102 5.49 3.47 18.84
CA GLU A 102 6.80 3.49 18.18
C GLU A 102 6.98 2.32 17.19
#